data_AF-A0A925LR19-F1
#
_entry.id   AF-A0A925LR19-F1
#
_cell.length_a   1.000
_cell.length_b   1.000
_cell.length_c   1.000
_cell.angle_alpha   90.00
_cell.angle_beta   90.00
_cell.angle_gamma   90.00
#
_symmetry.space_group_name_H-M   'P 1'
#
loop_
_entity.id
_entity.type
_entity.pdbx_description
1 polymer ?
#
loop_
_entity_poly.entity_id
_entity_poly.type
_entity_poly.pdbx_seq_one_letter_code
_entity_poly.pdbx_strand_id
1 'polypeptide(L)'
;MRWNSHGVIATCVLMSLFFPACDTPLQQEGAGQESVAAALPKVATAKPVRKTLTQKTIQPGKIEAFSTTPIHAKIGGYVDLVKVDIGDRVTGPKRDAEGQITEPGQTLAVLTAPEVEEELHQKQAMVEQVAAEVLQAEAAVKVAESMVVSATAGVEEHVAGQQRATAQYERWKSEFDRMKTLSDAKTVTPKLMEEAELQF
;
A
#
# COMPACT_ATOMS: atom_id res chain seq x y z
N MET A 1 10.38 -15.81 -48.24
CA MET A 1 11.59 -16.06 -49.07
C MET A 1 12.18 -17.38 -48.59
N ARG A 2 12.09 -18.47 -49.37
CA ARG A 2 13.15 -18.98 -50.28
C ARG A 2 14.46 -19.24 -49.52
N TRP A 3 15.16 -20.36 -49.58
CA TRP A 3 15.04 -21.66 -50.25
C TRP A 3 16.28 -22.47 -49.79
N ASN A 4 16.15 -23.80 -49.66
CA ASN A 4 17.14 -24.86 -49.96
C ASN A 4 18.59 -24.77 -49.42
N SER A 5 19.11 -25.76 -48.69
CA SER A 5 19.34 -27.18 -49.04
C SER A 5 20.32 -27.39 -50.20
N HIS A 6 21.46 -28.02 -49.90
CA HIS A 6 22.32 -28.89 -50.73
C HIS A 6 23.30 -29.54 -49.74
N GLY A 7 23.58 -30.84 -49.72
CA GLY A 7 23.23 -31.91 -50.62
C GLY A 7 24.39 -32.91 -50.69
N VAL A 8 24.01 -34.18 -50.82
CA VAL A 8 24.75 -35.28 -51.46
C VAL A 8 25.53 -36.25 -50.54
N ILE A 9 24.89 -37.42 -50.46
CA ILE A 9 25.33 -38.76 -50.06
C ILE A 9 26.27 -39.34 -51.12
N ALA A 10 27.28 -40.11 -50.72
CA ALA A 10 27.92 -41.12 -51.57
C ALA A 10 28.29 -42.36 -50.75
N THR A 11 27.37 -43.31 -50.73
CA THR A 11 27.57 -44.73 -50.41
C THR A 11 28.06 -45.48 -51.65
N CYS A 12 29.02 -46.41 -51.49
CA CYS A 12 29.20 -47.69 -52.22
C CYS A 12 30.65 -48.19 -52.02
N VAL A 13 31.04 -49.46 -51.90
CA VAL A 13 30.40 -50.79 -51.87
C VAL A 13 31.55 -51.81 -51.66
N LEU A 14 31.28 -52.82 -50.82
CA LEU A 14 31.74 -54.23 -50.77
C LEU A 14 33.19 -54.76 -51.04
N MET A 15 33.45 -55.85 -50.28
CA MET A 15 34.11 -57.13 -50.63
C MET A 15 35.65 -57.18 -50.69
N SER A 16 36.37 -58.21 -50.26
CA SER A 16 36.15 -59.44 -49.44
C SER A 16 37.50 -60.15 -49.30
N LEU A 17 37.63 -60.97 -48.25
CA LEU A 17 38.67 -61.94 -47.88
C LEU A 17 39.38 -62.70 -49.03
N PHE A 18 40.67 -63.07 -48.86
CA PHE A 18 41.24 -64.44 -48.94
C PHE A 18 42.79 -64.44 -48.83
N PHE A 19 43.34 -65.20 -47.88
CA PHE A 19 44.71 -65.79 -47.86
C PHE A 19 44.79 -66.99 -48.84
N PRO A 20 45.89 -67.79 -49.00
CA PRO A 20 47.35 -67.61 -48.82
C PRO A 20 48.16 -68.09 -50.07
N ALA A 21 49.49 -67.91 -50.10
CA ALA A 21 50.40 -68.82 -50.84
C ALA A 21 51.84 -68.72 -50.32
N CYS A 22 52.33 -69.82 -49.74
CA CYS A 22 53.74 -70.15 -49.60
C CYS A 22 54.32 -70.47 -50.98
N ASP A 23 55.56 -70.06 -51.24
CA ASP A 23 56.52 -71.03 -51.76
C ASP A 23 57.96 -70.61 -51.47
N THR A 24 58.73 -71.60 -51.06
CA THR A 24 60.16 -71.54 -50.71
C THR A 24 60.91 -72.24 -51.82
N PRO A 25 62.18 -71.87 -52.06
CA PRO A 25 63.17 -72.94 -52.08
C PRO A 25 64.42 -72.63 -51.25
N LEU A 26 64.89 -73.71 -50.64
CA LEU A 26 66.16 -73.97 -49.95
C LEU A 26 67.33 -73.80 -50.96
N GLN A 27 68.60 -73.56 -50.62
CA GLN A 27 69.40 -74.33 -49.66
C GLN A 27 70.83 -73.75 -49.51
N GLN A 28 71.33 -73.73 -48.26
CA GLN A 28 72.70 -73.97 -47.69
C GLN A 28 73.96 -73.47 -48.44
N GLU A 29 75.09 -73.14 -47.80
CA GLU A 29 75.71 -73.30 -46.47
C GLU A 29 76.92 -72.33 -46.48
N GLY A 30 77.43 -71.70 -45.41
CA GLY A 30 77.98 -72.30 -44.21
C GLY A 30 79.28 -71.56 -43.81
N ALA A 31 79.35 -71.16 -42.54
CA ALA A 31 80.51 -70.87 -41.69
C ALA A 31 81.43 -69.64 -41.95
N GLY A 32 81.52 -68.79 -40.92
CA GLY A 32 82.63 -67.85 -40.70
C GLY A 32 82.24 -66.64 -39.86
N GLN A 33 82.49 -66.69 -38.55
CA GLN A 33 82.05 -65.75 -37.52
C GLN A 33 82.59 -64.33 -37.69
N GLU A 34 81.78 -63.32 -37.35
CA GLU A 34 82.25 -62.21 -36.53
C GLU A 34 81.11 -61.59 -35.71
N SER A 35 81.32 -61.56 -34.40
CA SER A 35 80.40 -61.06 -33.40
C SER A 35 80.35 -59.53 -33.45
N VAL A 36 79.16 -58.96 -33.67
CA VAL A 36 78.87 -57.59 -33.23
C VAL A 36 77.53 -57.58 -32.51
N ALA A 37 77.58 -57.07 -31.29
CA ALA A 37 76.53 -57.02 -30.30
C ALA A 37 75.18 -56.48 -30.83
N ALA A 38 74.11 -57.06 -30.27
CA ALA A 38 72.70 -56.66 -30.32
C ALA A 38 72.43 -55.24 -30.87
N ALA A 39 71.79 -55.17 -32.04
CA ALA A 39 71.22 -53.94 -32.57
C ALA A 39 69.97 -53.56 -31.76
N LEU A 40 70.17 -52.82 -30.66
CA LEU A 40 69.08 -52.20 -29.93
C LEU A 40 68.37 -51.18 -30.84
N PRO A 41 67.02 -51.12 -30.84
CA PRO A 41 66.28 -50.23 -31.73
C PRO A 41 66.65 -48.77 -31.43
N LYS A 42 67.11 -48.04 -32.45
CA LYS A 42 67.40 -46.60 -32.34
C LYS A 42 66.09 -45.83 -32.24
N VAL A 43 65.78 -45.34 -31.04
CA VAL A 43 64.60 -44.50 -30.77
C VAL A 43 65.02 -43.04 -30.74
N ALA A 44 64.42 -42.21 -31.59
CA ALA A 44 64.60 -40.77 -31.56
C ALA A 44 63.90 -40.21 -30.31
N THR A 45 64.66 -39.58 -29.42
CA THR A 45 64.13 -38.92 -28.21
C THR A 45 64.20 -37.41 -28.36
N ALA A 46 63.17 -36.71 -27.89
CA ALA A 46 63.14 -35.25 -27.80
C ALA A 46 63.15 -34.81 -26.33
N LYS A 47 63.91 -33.75 -26.00
CA LYS A 47 63.93 -33.18 -24.65
C LYS A 47 62.67 -32.31 -24.44
N PRO A 48 61.81 -32.59 -23.45
CA PRO A 48 60.61 -31.80 -23.22
C PRO A 48 60.99 -30.39 -22.73
N VAL A 49 60.55 -29.36 -23.46
CA VAL A 49 60.67 -27.96 -23.04
C VAL A 49 59.35 -27.55 -22.40
N ARG A 50 59.41 -27.03 -21.17
CA ARG A 50 58.21 -26.50 -20.50
C ARG A 50 57.74 -25.26 -21.23
N LYS A 51 56.56 -25.35 -21.85
CA LYS A 51 55.85 -24.23 -22.44
C LYS A 51 54.51 -24.08 -21.74
N THR A 52 54.18 -22.87 -21.32
CA THR A 52 52.88 -22.57 -20.73
C THR A 52 51.82 -22.68 -21.83
N LEU A 53 50.95 -23.69 -21.72
CA LEU A 53 49.82 -23.89 -22.62
C LEU A 53 48.59 -23.21 -22.00
N THR A 54 48.08 -22.16 -22.64
CA THR A 54 46.79 -21.57 -22.28
C THR A 54 45.69 -22.29 -23.04
N GLN A 55 45.01 -23.21 -22.37
CA GLN A 55 43.87 -23.91 -22.95
C GLN A 55 42.63 -22.99 -22.91
N LYS A 56 42.11 -22.63 -24.08
CA LYS A 56 40.85 -21.89 -24.21
C LYS A 56 39.78 -22.82 -24.78
N THR A 57 38.66 -22.93 -24.09
CA THR A 57 37.51 -23.73 -24.55
C THR A 57 36.34 -22.78 -24.81
N ILE A 58 35.74 -22.88 -25.99
CA ILE A 58 34.55 -22.10 -26.36
C ILE A 58 33.34 -22.97 -26.02
N GLN A 59 32.46 -22.42 -25.19
CA GLN A 59 31.18 -23.07 -24.85
C GLN A 59 30.05 -22.11 -25.19
N PRO A 60 28.91 -22.60 -25.70
CA PRO A 60 27.73 -21.79 -25.88
C PRO A 60 27.20 -21.37 -24.50
N GLY A 61 27.02 -20.06 -24.31
CA GLY A 61 26.37 -19.49 -23.13
C GLY A 61 25.08 -18.79 -23.52
N LYS A 62 24.04 -18.93 -22.71
CA LYS A 62 22.80 -18.17 -22.84
C LYS A 62 22.76 -17.12 -21.73
N ILE A 63 22.47 -15.87 -22.11
CA ILE A 63 22.27 -14.78 -21.16
C ILE A 63 20.77 -14.64 -20.94
N GLU A 64 20.36 -14.64 -19.67
CA GLU A 64 18.98 -14.42 -19.24
C GLU A 64 18.93 -13.31 -18.19
N ALA A 65 17.75 -12.75 -17.98
CA ALA A 65 17.54 -11.75 -16.94
C ALA A 65 17.77 -12.37 -15.55
N PHE A 66 18.42 -11.63 -14.65
CA PHE A 66 18.64 -12.09 -13.28
C PHE A 66 17.31 -12.28 -12.51
N SER A 67 16.34 -11.40 -12.76
CA SER A 67 14.98 -11.49 -12.22
C SER A 67 13.99 -10.90 -13.22
N THR A 68 12.78 -11.46 -13.26
CA THR A 68 11.66 -10.97 -14.05
C THR A 68 10.47 -10.80 -13.13
N THR A 69 9.81 -9.64 -13.16
CA THR A 69 8.63 -9.37 -12.35
C THR A 69 7.57 -8.69 -13.21
N PRO A 70 6.36 -9.28 -13.34
CA PRO A 70 5.27 -8.62 -14.04
C PRO A 70 4.77 -7.43 -13.21
N ILE A 71 4.59 -6.29 -13.85
CA ILE A 71 4.08 -5.07 -13.21
C ILE A 71 2.59 -4.97 -13.53
N HIS A 72 1.77 -4.83 -12.48
CA HIS A 72 0.33 -4.68 -12.59
C HIS A 72 -0.13 -3.39 -11.93
N ALA A 73 -1.18 -2.78 -12.50
CA ALA A 73 -1.88 -1.67 -11.86
C ALA A 73 -2.67 -2.19 -10.64
N LYS A 74 -2.65 -1.44 -9.54
CA LYS A 74 -3.44 -1.77 -8.35
C LYS A 74 -4.94 -1.57 -8.56
N ILE A 75 -5.31 -0.61 -9.41
CA ILE A 75 -6.67 -0.20 -9.69
C ILE A 75 -6.92 -0.41 -11.19
N GLY A 76 -8.13 -0.85 -11.54
CA GLY A 76 -8.57 -0.93 -12.93
C GLY A 76 -8.77 0.46 -13.52
N GLY A 77 -8.32 0.67 -14.74
CA GLY A 77 -8.46 1.94 -15.42
C GLY A 77 -8.00 1.85 -16.87
N TYR A 78 -8.20 2.94 -17.59
CA TYR A 78 -7.73 3.09 -18.97
C TYR A 78 -6.32 3.67 -18.97
N VAL A 79 -5.48 3.21 -19.89
CA VAL A 79 -4.14 3.78 -20.07
C VAL A 79 -4.30 5.06 -20.89
N ASP A 80 -3.99 6.20 -20.27
CA ASP A 80 -4.04 7.50 -20.93
C ASP A 80 -2.72 7.78 -21.65
N LEU A 81 -1.60 7.63 -20.92
CA LEU A 81 -0.28 7.91 -21.47
C LEU A 81 0.77 6.92 -20.98
N VAL A 82 1.55 6.39 -21.91
CA VAL A 82 2.72 5.55 -21.62
C VAL A 82 3.97 6.43 -21.74
N LYS A 83 4.79 6.51 -20.67
CA LYS A 83 5.94 7.42 -20.56
C LYS A 83 7.28 6.80 -20.99
N VAL A 84 7.33 5.48 -21.12
CA VAL A 84 8.55 4.72 -21.36
C VAL A 84 8.34 3.73 -22.49
N ASP A 85 9.39 3.45 -23.27
CA ASP A 85 9.33 2.46 -24.34
C ASP A 85 9.94 1.11 -23.92
N ILE A 86 9.68 0.08 -24.71
CA ILE A 86 10.20 -1.26 -24.49
C ILE A 86 11.72 -1.26 -24.70
N GLY A 87 12.46 -1.55 -23.63
CA GLY A 87 13.92 -1.59 -23.63
C GLY A 87 14.58 -0.43 -22.89
N ASP A 88 13.80 0.58 -22.48
CA ASP A 88 14.30 1.68 -21.67
C ASP A 88 14.74 1.22 -20.27
N ARG A 89 15.80 1.85 -19.76
CA ARG A 89 16.23 1.67 -18.38
C ARG A 89 15.34 2.51 -17.46
N VAL A 90 14.65 1.84 -16.55
CA VAL A 90 13.74 2.49 -15.59
C VAL A 90 14.27 2.39 -14.16
N THR A 91 14.03 3.42 -13.37
CA THR A 91 14.43 3.45 -11.95
C THR A 91 13.28 2.97 -11.06
N GLY A 92 13.52 1.89 -10.31
CA GLY A 92 12.58 1.36 -9.33
C GLY A 92 12.55 2.19 -8.03
N PRO A 93 11.51 2.02 -7.18
CA PRO A 93 11.44 2.69 -5.88
C PRO A 93 12.57 2.20 -4.96
N LYS A 94 13.20 3.12 -4.24
CA LYS A 94 14.19 2.77 -3.21
C LYS A 94 13.46 2.44 -1.91
N ARG A 95 13.97 1.42 -1.22
CA ARG A 95 13.43 0.98 0.08
C ARG A 95 14.53 0.98 1.13
N ASP A 96 14.16 1.35 2.35
CA ASP A 96 15.04 1.31 3.52
C ASP A 96 15.19 -0.11 4.07
N ALA A 97 16.05 -0.28 5.08
CA ALA A 97 16.25 -1.56 5.75
C ALA A 97 14.95 -2.10 6.40
N GLU A 98 14.04 -1.19 6.77
CA GLU A 98 12.72 -1.45 7.35
C GLU A 98 11.64 -1.70 6.27
N GLY A 99 12.01 -1.65 4.98
CA GLY A 99 11.13 -1.95 3.85
C GLY A 99 10.18 -0.81 3.44
N GLN A 100 10.29 0.37 4.06
CA GLN A 100 9.53 1.56 3.68
C GLN A 100 10.10 2.18 2.40
N ILE A 101 9.22 2.76 1.57
CA ILE A 101 9.62 3.41 0.31
C ILE A 101 10.16 4.81 0.64
N THR A 102 11.45 5.04 0.41
CA THR A 102 12.08 6.36 0.63
C THR A 102 12.04 7.26 -0.57
N GLU A 103 12.24 6.69 -1.76
CA GLU A 103 12.12 7.43 -3.01
C GLU A 103 11.10 6.72 -3.92
N PRO A 104 10.12 7.47 -4.46
CA PRO A 104 9.18 6.90 -5.41
C PRO A 104 9.93 6.46 -6.67
N GLY A 105 9.47 5.34 -7.24
CA GLY A 105 9.98 4.88 -8.53
C GLY A 105 9.54 5.78 -9.67
N GLN A 106 10.12 5.56 -10.84
CA GLN A 106 9.76 6.27 -12.06
C GLN A 106 8.34 5.89 -12.53
N THR A 107 7.54 6.90 -12.92
CA THR A 107 6.21 6.67 -13.51
C THR A 107 6.32 6.06 -14.90
N LEU A 108 5.74 4.87 -15.09
CA LEU A 108 5.76 4.15 -16.37
C LEU A 108 4.55 4.50 -17.25
N ALA A 109 3.36 4.59 -16.65
CA ALA A 109 2.12 4.93 -17.33
C ALA A 109 1.20 5.76 -16.44
N VAL A 110 0.39 6.60 -17.06
CA VAL A 110 -0.71 7.35 -16.44
C VAL A 110 -2.00 6.60 -16.73
N LEU A 111 -2.75 6.31 -15.67
CA LEU A 111 -4.03 5.63 -15.74
C LEU A 111 -5.13 6.63 -15.43
N THR A 112 -6.19 6.61 -16.24
CA THR A 112 -7.40 7.38 -16.00
C THR A 112 -8.52 6.41 -15.62
N ALA A 113 -9.12 6.64 -14.46
CA ALA A 113 -10.19 5.81 -13.92
C ALA A 113 -11.36 6.71 -13.49
N PRO A 114 -12.31 6.99 -14.40
CA PRO A 114 -13.38 7.95 -14.14
C PRO A 114 -14.27 7.52 -12.95
N GLU A 115 -14.42 6.21 -12.73
CA GLU A 115 -15.17 5.68 -11.58
C GLU A 115 -14.57 6.14 -10.24
N VAL A 116 -13.24 6.19 -10.13
CA VAL A 116 -12.55 6.61 -8.89
C VAL A 116 -12.64 8.12 -8.69
N GLU A 117 -12.62 8.89 -9.78
CA GLU A 117 -12.79 10.35 -9.76
C GLU A 117 -14.21 10.71 -9.30
N GLU A 118 -15.23 10.03 -9.83
CA GLU A 118 -16.61 10.22 -9.40
C GLU A 118 -16.83 9.78 -7.94
N GLU A 119 -16.22 8.67 -7.51
CA GLU A 119 -16.24 8.28 -6.10
C GLU A 119 -15.60 9.33 -5.19
N LEU A 120 -14.50 9.94 -5.63
CA LEU A 120 -13.82 11.01 -4.90
C LEU A 120 -14.73 12.23 -4.78
N HIS A 121 -15.36 12.66 -5.88
CA HIS A 121 -16.29 13.79 -5.87
C HIS A 121 -17.49 13.54 -4.96
N GLN A 122 -18.08 12.33 -5.01
CA GLN A 122 -19.19 11.95 -4.12
C GLN A 122 -18.78 12.01 -2.64
N LYS A 123 -17.58 11.49 -2.31
CA LYS A 123 -17.06 11.52 -0.93
C LYS A 123 -16.74 12.94 -0.47
N GLN A 124 -16.23 13.81 -1.34
CA GLN A 124 -16.00 15.21 -1.03
C GLN A 124 -17.31 15.95 -0.75
N ALA A 125 -18.33 15.76 -1.60
CA ALA A 125 -19.66 16.34 -1.38
C ALA A 125 -20.27 15.86 -0.05
N MET A 126 -20.09 14.58 0.31
CA MET A 126 -20.52 14.04 1.60
C MET A 126 -19.81 14.73 2.77
N VAL A 127 -18.50 14.99 2.66
CA VAL A 127 -17.74 15.72 3.70
C VAL A 127 -18.27 17.14 3.87
N GLU A 128 -18.56 17.85 2.77
CA GLU A 128 -19.14 19.19 2.82
C GLU A 128 -20.54 19.21 3.42
N GLN A 129 -21.38 18.24 3.07
CA GLN A 129 -22.71 18.09 3.66
C GLN A 129 -22.62 17.88 5.18
N VAL A 130 -21.76 16.95 5.63
CA VAL A 130 -21.58 16.69 7.06
C VAL A 130 -21.02 17.92 7.78
N ALA A 131 -20.11 18.68 7.15
CA ALA A 131 -19.63 19.92 7.73
C ALA A 131 -20.74 20.96 7.92
N ALA A 132 -21.66 21.08 6.95
CA ALA A 132 -22.83 21.94 7.08
C ALA A 132 -23.80 21.49 8.18
N GLU A 133 -24.01 20.17 8.32
CA GLU A 133 -24.81 19.59 9.40
C GLU A 133 -24.21 19.87 10.78
N VAL A 134 -22.88 19.77 10.92
CA VAL A 134 -22.17 20.14 12.16
C VAL A 134 -22.39 21.61 12.51
N LEU A 135 -22.24 22.52 11.53
CA LEU A 135 -22.49 23.95 11.75
C LEU A 135 -23.94 24.22 12.16
N GLN A 136 -24.90 23.53 11.55
CA GLN A 136 -26.31 23.64 11.93
C GLN A 136 -26.56 23.13 13.36
N ALA A 137 -25.93 22.02 13.75
CA ALA A 137 -26.03 21.48 15.09
C ALA A 137 -25.42 22.42 16.14
N GLU A 138 -24.25 23.01 15.86
CA GLU A 138 -23.62 24.02 16.72
C GLU A 138 -24.52 25.25 16.90
N ALA A 139 -25.13 25.73 15.82
CA ALA A 139 -26.09 26.82 15.89
C ALA A 139 -27.32 26.45 16.73
N ALA A 140 -27.84 25.22 16.60
CA ALA A 140 -28.96 24.74 17.40
C ALA A 140 -28.61 24.64 18.89
N VAL A 141 -27.39 24.21 19.24
CA VAL A 141 -26.88 24.20 20.61
C VAL A 141 -26.86 25.62 21.18
N LYS A 142 -26.34 26.59 20.43
CA LYS A 142 -26.31 28.00 20.85
C LYS A 142 -27.72 28.57 21.08
N VAL A 143 -28.68 28.21 20.24
CA VAL A 143 -30.09 28.58 20.43
C VAL A 143 -30.63 27.94 21.72
N ALA A 144 -30.38 26.66 21.95
CA ALA A 144 -30.81 25.97 23.17
C ALA A 144 -30.22 26.60 24.44
N GLU A 145 -28.93 26.98 24.44
CA GLU A 145 -28.29 27.71 25.53
C GLU A 145 -29.01 29.04 25.82
N SER A 146 -29.36 29.81 24.77
CA SER A 146 -30.10 31.06 24.93
C SER A 146 -31.51 30.87 25.49
N MET A 147 -32.15 29.73 25.18
CA MET A 147 -33.45 29.36 25.73
C MET A 147 -33.33 29.01 27.22
N VAL A 148 -32.26 28.34 27.65
CA VAL A 148 -31.98 28.09 29.07
C VAL A 148 -31.81 29.41 29.82
N VAL A 149 -31.08 30.37 29.27
CA VAL A 149 -30.94 31.71 29.87
C VAL A 149 -32.30 32.40 30.00
N SER A 150 -33.11 32.40 28.94
CA SER A 150 -34.46 33.00 28.99
C SER A 150 -35.37 32.31 30.01
N ALA A 151 -35.30 30.97 30.11
CA ALA A 151 -36.07 30.19 31.07
C ALA A 151 -35.65 30.49 32.51
N THR A 152 -34.34 30.59 32.78
CA THR A 152 -33.83 30.97 34.12
C THR A 152 -34.25 32.38 34.51
N ALA A 153 -34.22 33.34 33.59
CA ALA A 153 -34.74 34.69 33.83
C ALA A 153 -36.25 34.68 34.15
N GLY A 154 -37.04 33.85 33.47
CA GLY A 154 -38.45 33.66 33.81
C GLY A 154 -38.67 33.07 35.21
N VAL A 155 -37.82 32.12 35.63
CA VAL A 155 -37.85 31.59 37.00
C VAL A 155 -37.53 32.69 38.02
N GLU A 156 -36.53 33.53 37.76
CA GLU A 156 -36.20 34.67 38.63
C GLU A 156 -37.35 35.67 38.73
N GLU A 157 -38.03 35.97 37.61
CA GLU A 157 -39.21 36.83 37.60
C GLU A 157 -40.33 36.23 38.46
N HIS A 158 -40.59 34.93 38.34
CA HIS A 158 -41.59 34.23 39.16
C HIS A 158 -41.22 34.23 40.64
N VAL A 159 -39.94 34.02 40.99
CA VAL A 159 -39.46 34.10 42.38
C VAL A 159 -39.64 35.52 42.93
N ALA A 160 -39.29 36.55 42.15
CA ALA A 160 -39.52 37.94 42.55
C ALA A 160 -41.03 38.26 42.66
N GLY A 161 -41.87 37.63 41.85
CA GLY A 161 -43.33 37.70 41.95
C GLY A 161 -43.84 37.07 43.25
N GLN A 162 -43.33 35.89 43.61
CA GLN A 162 -43.64 35.23 44.88
C GLN A 162 -43.24 36.11 46.08
N GLN A 163 -42.03 36.67 46.07
CA GLN A 163 -41.57 37.58 47.13
C GLN A 163 -42.44 38.83 47.28
N ARG A 164 -42.88 39.41 46.15
CA ARG A 164 -43.83 40.54 46.16
C ARG A 164 -45.18 40.12 46.76
N ALA A 165 -45.70 38.96 46.36
CA ALA A 165 -46.96 38.43 46.89
C ALA A 165 -46.87 38.12 48.39
N THR A 166 -45.78 37.50 48.86
CA THR A 166 -45.56 37.21 50.29
C THR A 166 -45.40 38.49 51.09
N ALA A 167 -44.64 39.49 50.61
CA ALA A 167 -44.51 40.77 51.28
C ALA A 167 -45.85 41.52 51.37
N GLN A 168 -46.69 41.43 50.33
CA GLN A 168 -48.03 42.00 50.35
C GLN A 168 -48.95 41.29 51.35
N TYR A 169 -48.89 39.96 51.40
CA TYR A 169 -49.58 39.16 52.40
C TYR A 169 -49.17 39.54 53.83
N GLU A 170 -47.85 39.66 54.10
CA GLU A 170 -47.34 40.04 55.43
C GLU A 170 -47.78 41.46 55.83
N ARG A 171 -47.72 42.41 54.89
CA ARG A 171 -48.22 43.77 55.11
C ARG A 171 -49.70 43.78 55.49
N TRP A 172 -50.54 43.10 54.70
CA TRP A 172 -51.98 43.04 54.96
C TRP A 172 -52.31 42.33 56.26
N LYS A 173 -51.59 41.25 56.58
CA LYS A 173 -51.69 40.59 57.88
C LYS A 173 -51.39 41.55 59.04
N SER A 174 -50.34 42.36 58.94
CA SER A 174 -50.02 43.37 59.97
C SER A 174 -51.10 44.45 60.11
N GLU A 175 -51.72 44.88 59.01
CA GLU A 175 -52.83 45.85 59.06
C GLU A 175 -54.08 45.22 59.67
N PHE A 176 -54.38 43.96 59.35
CA PHE A 176 -55.47 43.21 59.97
C PHE A 176 -55.24 43.05 61.47
N ASP A 177 -54.05 42.60 61.90
CA ASP A 177 -53.70 42.45 63.31
C ASP A 177 -53.84 43.80 64.05
N ARG A 178 -53.41 44.90 63.44
CA ARG A 178 -53.62 46.25 63.96
C ARG A 178 -55.10 46.60 64.07
N MET A 179 -55.90 46.34 63.05
CA MET A 179 -57.35 46.61 63.09
C MET A 179 -58.08 45.79 64.14
N LYS A 180 -57.67 44.53 64.32
CA LYS A 180 -58.14 43.66 65.38
C LYS A 180 -57.88 44.26 66.76
N THR A 181 -56.64 44.70 67.04
CA THR A 181 -56.33 45.34 68.34
C THR A 181 -57.15 46.62 68.61
N LEU A 182 -57.43 47.42 67.57
CA LEU A 182 -58.23 48.64 67.69
C LEU A 182 -59.74 48.36 67.85
N SER A 183 -60.23 47.28 67.25
CA SER A 183 -61.59 46.77 67.48
C SER A 183 -61.74 46.24 68.91
N ASP A 184 -60.76 45.48 69.41
CA ASP A 184 -60.75 44.97 70.79
C ASP A 184 -60.72 46.10 71.83
N ALA A 185 -60.01 47.19 71.52
CA ALA A 185 -60.02 48.44 72.29
C ALA A 185 -61.29 49.31 72.09
N LYS A 186 -62.29 48.82 71.32
CA LYS A 186 -63.57 49.48 70.99
C LYS A 186 -63.45 50.85 70.31
N THR A 187 -62.31 51.13 69.68
CA THR A 187 -62.06 52.41 69.00
C THR A 187 -62.53 52.40 67.54
N VAL A 188 -62.72 51.22 66.96
CA VAL A 188 -63.20 51.00 65.58
C VAL A 188 -64.36 50.01 65.60
N THR A 189 -65.28 50.10 64.64
CA THR A 189 -66.44 49.19 64.56
C THR A 189 -66.04 47.79 64.10
N PRO A 190 -66.65 46.71 64.65
CA PRO A 190 -66.32 45.33 64.30
C PRO A 190 -66.55 45.01 62.82
N LYS A 191 -67.49 45.71 62.17
CA LYS A 191 -67.74 45.61 60.73
C LYS A 191 -66.52 45.98 59.88
N LEU A 192 -65.71 46.96 60.30
CA LEU A 192 -64.50 47.36 59.57
C LEU A 192 -63.38 46.32 59.70
N MET A 193 -63.35 45.54 60.79
CA MET A 193 -62.41 44.46 60.99
C MET A 193 -62.74 43.25 60.09
N GLU A 194 -64.03 42.89 59.98
CA GLU A 194 -64.49 41.84 59.05
C GLU A 194 -64.28 42.24 57.58
N GLU A 195 -64.47 43.52 57.22
CA GLU A 195 -64.17 44.02 55.87
C GLU A 195 -62.67 43.91 55.54
N ALA A 196 -61.78 44.10 56.51
CA ALA A 196 -60.34 43.91 56.34
C ALA A 196 -59.95 42.42 56.20
N GLU A 197 -60.69 41.51 56.84
CA GLU A 197 -60.53 40.05 56.68
C GLU A 197 -61.01 39.56 55.31
N LEU A 198 -62.07 40.17 54.78
CA LEU A 198 -62.66 39.82 53.47
C LEU A 198 -61.93 40.43 52.27
N GLN A 199 -61.03 41.39 52.48
CA GLN A 199 -60.12 41.88 51.43
C GLN A 199 -58.95 40.93 51.14
N PHE A 200 -58.88 39.83 51.88
CA PHE A 200 -57.83 38.83 51.86
C PHE A 200 -58.09 37.69 50.87
#